data_AF-A0A7C9DV45-F1
#
_entry.id   AF-A0A7C9DV45-F1
#
_cell.length_a   1.000
_cell.length_b   1.000
_cell.length_c   1.000
_cell.angle_alpha   90.00
_cell.angle_beta   90.00
_cell.angle_gamma   90.00
#
_symmetry.space_group_name_H-M   'P 1'
#
loop_
_entity.id
_entity.type
_entity.pdbx_description
1 polymer ?
#
loop_
_entity_poly.entity_id
_entity_poly.type
_entity_poly.pdbx_seq_one_letter_code
_entity_poly.pdbx_strand_id
1 'polypeptide(L)'
;EFFAKEPRRTMNASECVAKGCALECAILSPTFKVKDFQVNESFSFAISMSWKGHAPGGQNGATESQQSTIVIPKGSPIPCLKAVTILRSGTLTVDLQYADVSELQAPPKISTYTIGPFQSTKG
;
A
#
# COMPACT_ATOMS: atom_id res chain seq x y z
N GLU A 1 -20.14 -15.78 23.83
CA GLU A 1 -21.27 -16.17 22.96
C GLU A 1 -20.92 -16.18 21.46
N PHE A 2 -20.43 -15.09 20.85
CA PHE A 2 -20.15 -14.99 19.41
C PHE A 2 -19.38 -16.20 18.79
N PHE A 3 -18.24 -16.58 19.40
CA PHE A 3 -17.42 -17.71 18.89
C PHE A 3 -17.78 -19.08 19.48
N ALA A 4 -18.80 -19.16 20.36
CA ALA A 4 -19.19 -20.38 21.08
C ALA A 4 -18.04 -21.16 21.73
N LYS A 5 -16.97 -20.46 22.16
CA LYS A 5 -15.74 -21.06 22.70
C LYS A 5 -15.13 -20.16 23.77
N GLU A 6 -14.62 -20.78 24.83
CA GLU A 6 -13.92 -20.09 25.91
C GLU A 6 -12.55 -19.53 25.45
N PRO A 7 -12.20 -18.28 25.81
CA PRO A 7 -10.88 -17.72 25.55
C PRO A 7 -9.75 -18.55 26.19
N ARG A 8 -8.65 -18.74 25.45
CA ARG A 8 -7.47 -19.46 25.96
C ARG A 8 -6.52 -18.51 26.71
N ARG A 9 -5.90 -19.01 27.77
CA ARG A 9 -4.90 -18.28 28.59
C ARG A 9 -3.48 -18.83 28.42
N THR A 10 -3.20 -19.43 27.26
CA THR A 10 -1.89 -20.03 26.96
C THR A 10 -0.81 -19.00 26.66
N MET A 11 -1.20 -17.78 26.29
CA MET A 11 -0.28 -16.66 26.11
C MET A 11 -0.32 -15.74 27.32
N ASN A 12 0.82 -15.17 27.67
CA ASN A 12 0.88 -14.12 28.67
C ASN A 12 0.32 -12.81 28.08
N ALA A 13 -0.80 -12.34 28.63
CA ALA A 13 -1.53 -11.18 28.13
C ALA A 13 -0.77 -9.85 28.21
N SER A 14 0.24 -9.75 29.09
CA SER A 14 0.98 -8.51 29.31
C SER A 14 2.21 -8.36 28.41
N GLU A 15 2.74 -9.46 27.88
CA GLU A 15 4.05 -9.46 27.19
C GLU A 15 4.05 -10.14 25.82
N CYS A 16 2.99 -10.88 25.44
CA CYS A 16 3.01 -11.67 24.20
C CYS A 16 3.26 -10.82 22.95
N VAL A 17 2.70 -9.60 22.91
CA VAL A 17 2.90 -8.65 21.82
C VAL A 17 4.36 -8.21 21.75
N ALA A 18 4.93 -7.77 22.88
CA ALA A 18 6.33 -7.33 22.94
C ALA A 18 7.31 -8.45 22.56
N LYS A 19 7.04 -9.70 22.99
CA LYS A 19 7.82 -10.88 22.60
C LYS A 19 7.72 -11.17 21.10
N GLY A 20 6.53 -11.04 20.52
CA GLY A 20 6.33 -11.16 19.07
C GLY A 20 7.10 -10.10 18.29
N CYS A 21 7.08 -8.84 18.73
CA CYS A 21 7.87 -7.77 18.12
C CYS A 21 9.38 -8.05 18.20
N ALA A 22 9.87 -8.50 19.35
CA ALA A 22 11.28 -8.86 19.51
C ALA A 22 11.70 -10.01 18.59
N LEU A 23 10.81 -11.00 18.38
CA LEU A 23 11.03 -12.08 17.42
C LEU A 23 11.10 -11.56 15.98
N GLU A 24 10.19 -10.67 15.57
CA GLU A 24 10.22 -10.05 14.24
C GLU A 24 11.50 -9.23 14.01
N CYS A 25 11.94 -8.47 15.01
CA CYS A 25 13.23 -7.77 14.95
C CYS A 25 14.41 -8.75 14.78
N ALA A 26 14.35 -9.92 15.42
CA ALA A 26 15.37 -10.95 15.29
C ALA A 26 15.33 -11.64 13.91
N ILE A 27 14.14 -11.83 13.31
CA ILE A 27 13.96 -12.33 11.94
C ILE A 27 14.60 -11.38 10.92
N LEU A 28 14.36 -10.07 11.08
CA LEU A 28 14.87 -9.04 10.16
C LEU A 28 16.36 -8.73 10.36
N SER A 29 16.98 -9.22 11.43
CA SER A 29 18.38 -8.93 11.75
C SER A 29 19.34 -9.69 10.82
N PRO A 30 20.32 -9.02 10.17
CA PRO A 30 21.31 -9.71 9.35
C PRO A 30 22.35 -10.49 10.19
N THR A 31 22.46 -10.21 11.48
CA THR A 31 23.50 -10.77 12.38
C THR A 31 22.99 -11.87 13.30
N PHE A 32 21.68 -12.12 13.33
CA PHE A 32 21.05 -13.08 14.22
C PHE A 32 20.19 -14.05 13.42
N LYS A 33 20.33 -15.35 13.65
CA LYS A 33 19.53 -16.38 12.97
C LYS A 33 18.51 -16.95 13.95
N VAL A 34 17.24 -16.88 13.58
CA VAL A 34 16.15 -17.56 14.28
C VAL A 34 15.71 -18.80 13.51
N LYS A 35 14.86 -19.63 14.13
CA LYS A 35 14.19 -20.72 13.43
C LYS A 35 13.21 -20.15 12.40
N ASP A 36 13.07 -20.85 11.27
CA ASP A 36 12.12 -20.50 10.22
C ASP A 36 10.70 -20.29 10.80
N PHE A 37 10.21 -19.09 10.62
CA PHE A 37 8.88 -18.65 11.03
C PHE A 37 8.40 -17.61 10.03
N GLN A 38 7.17 -17.74 9.56
CA GLN A 38 6.59 -16.82 8.58
C GLN A 38 5.30 -16.22 9.14
N VAL A 39 5.20 -14.90 9.11
CA VAL A 39 3.97 -14.16 9.37
C VAL A 39 3.37 -13.78 8.03
N ASN A 40 2.11 -14.15 7.81
CA ASN A 40 1.34 -13.72 6.63
C ASN A 40 0.32 -12.68 7.10
N GLU A 41 0.45 -11.46 6.60
CA GLU A 41 -0.46 -10.34 6.89
C GLU A 41 -1.13 -9.86 5.59
N SER A 42 -2.19 -9.07 5.70
CA SER A 42 -2.94 -8.50 4.58
C SER A 42 -3.30 -7.03 4.76
N PHE A 43 -3.47 -6.32 3.66
CA PHE A 43 -3.96 -4.94 3.66
C PHE A 43 -5.45 -4.89 4.05
N SER A 44 -5.78 -4.24 5.17
CA SER A 44 -7.17 -4.12 5.64
C SER A 44 -8.05 -3.20 4.78
N PHE A 45 -7.44 -2.33 3.96
CA PHE A 45 -8.12 -1.38 3.10
C PHE A 45 -7.51 -1.39 1.70
N ALA A 46 -8.33 -1.14 0.68
CA ALA A 46 -7.85 -0.98 -0.69
C ALA A 46 -7.14 0.37 -0.87
N ILE A 47 -6.03 0.39 -1.60
CA ILE A 47 -5.26 1.59 -1.92
C ILE A 47 -5.45 1.90 -3.41
N SER A 48 -5.89 3.12 -3.71
CA SER A 48 -5.93 3.66 -5.06
C SER A 48 -4.81 4.67 -5.29
N MET A 49 -4.40 4.74 -6.55
CA MET A 49 -3.40 5.65 -7.07
C MET A 49 -4.06 6.55 -8.11
N SER A 50 -3.89 7.87 -7.99
CA SER A 50 -4.40 8.83 -8.96
C SER A 50 -3.30 9.76 -9.48
N TRP A 51 -3.44 10.18 -10.74
CA TRP A 51 -2.51 11.09 -11.42
C TRP A 51 -3.28 11.90 -12.47
N LYS A 52 -2.72 13.03 -12.89
CA LYS A 52 -3.27 13.77 -14.04
C LYS A 52 -2.81 13.10 -15.34
N GLY A 53 -3.74 12.75 -16.22
CA GLY A 53 -3.46 12.10 -17.51
C GLY A 53 -4.20 12.77 -18.68
N HIS A 54 -3.86 12.35 -19.90
CA HIS A 54 -4.67 12.67 -21.08
C HIS A 54 -5.81 11.65 -21.20
N ALA A 55 -7.01 12.11 -21.59
CA ALA A 55 -8.12 11.22 -21.86
C ALA A 55 -7.79 10.27 -23.04
N PRO A 56 -8.13 8.97 -22.96
CA PRO A 56 -7.98 8.06 -24.08
C PRO A 56 -8.83 8.56 -25.26
N GLY A 57 -8.19 8.99 -26.36
CA GLY A 57 -8.85 9.45 -27.59
C GLY A 57 -8.76 10.95 -27.91
N GLY A 58 -8.13 11.77 -27.05
CA GLY A 58 -7.98 13.21 -27.31
C GLY A 58 -6.80 13.55 -28.21
N GLN A 59 -7.04 13.81 -29.50
CA GLN A 59 -6.07 14.47 -30.37
C GLN A 59 -5.82 15.90 -29.85
N ASN A 60 -4.55 16.27 -29.70
CA ASN A 60 -4.00 17.63 -29.58
C ASN A 60 -4.97 18.70 -29.04
N GLY A 61 -5.12 18.79 -27.72
CA GLY A 61 -5.87 19.87 -27.05
C GLY A 61 -6.69 19.47 -25.82
N ALA A 62 -6.66 18.20 -25.39
CA ALA A 62 -7.50 17.70 -24.30
C ALA A 62 -7.09 18.22 -22.92
N THR A 63 -8.06 18.76 -22.19
CA THR A 63 -8.03 19.09 -20.76
C THR A 63 -7.48 17.90 -19.95
N GLU A 64 -6.49 18.13 -19.08
CA GLU A 64 -5.97 17.07 -18.22
C GLU A 64 -7.08 16.55 -17.29
N SER A 65 -7.44 15.27 -17.45
CA SER A 65 -8.39 14.62 -16.55
C SER A 65 -7.65 13.85 -15.47
N GLN A 66 -8.23 13.81 -14.27
CA GLN A 66 -7.70 13.00 -13.19
C GLN A 66 -8.01 11.52 -13.49
N GLN A 67 -6.95 10.72 -13.64
CA GLN A 67 -7.03 9.27 -13.74
C GLN A 67 -6.82 8.65 -12.36
N SER A 68 -7.51 7.55 -12.07
CA SER A 68 -7.38 6.82 -10.81
C SER A 68 -7.57 5.33 -11.02
N THR A 69 -6.82 4.50 -10.29
CA THR A 69 -6.93 3.05 -10.32
C THR A 69 -6.64 2.44 -8.94
N ILE A 70 -7.31 1.35 -8.59
CA ILE A 70 -6.97 0.58 -7.39
C ILE A 70 -5.69 -0.21 -7.67
N VAL A 71 -4.62 0.11 -6.93
CA VAL A 71 -3.33 -0.57 -7.08
C VAL A 71 -3.24 -1.76 -6.14
N ILE A 72 -3.74 -1.65 -4.90
CA ILE A 72 -3.71 -2.72 -3.90
C ILE A 72 -5.15 -2.97 -3.42
N PRO A 73 -5.79 -4.08 -3.81
CA PRO A 73 -7.10 -4.46 -3.28
C PRO A 73 -7.07 -4.80 -1.78
N LYS A 74 -8.20 -4.61 -1.08
CA LYS A 74 -8.41 -5.08 0.30
C LYS A 74 -8.17 -6.58 0.37
N GLY A 75 -7.43 -7.03 1.39
CA GLY A 75 -7.03 -8.43 1.59
C GLY A 75 -5.78 -8.87 0.83
N SER A 76 -5.13 -7.99 0.04
CA SER A 76 -3.85 -8.33 -0.60
C SER A 76 -2.78 -8.64 0.46
N PRO A 77 -1.86 -9.59 0.24
CA PRO A 77 -0.83 -9.94 1.21
C PRO A 77 0.18 -8.79 1.40
N ILE A 78 0.82 -8.72 2.57
CA ILE A 78 1.94 -7.82 2.84
C ILE A 78 3.22 -8.67 2.92
N PRO A 79 4.30 -8.32 2.19
CA PRO A 79 4.41 -7.20 1.24
C PRO A 79 3.69 -7.47 -0.09
N CYS A 80 3.26 -6.39 -0.77
CA CYS A 80 2.63 -6.45 -2.09
C CYS A 80 3.41 -5.57 -3.09
N LEU A 81 3.66 -6.08 -4.30
CA LEU A 81 4.25 -5.34 -5.40
C LEU A 81 3.25 -5.18 -6.55
N LYS A 82 3.03 -3.95 -7.01
CA LYS A 82 2.10 -3.61 -8.09
C LYS A 82 2.75 -2.62 -9.06
N ALA A 83 2.96 -3.05 -10.30
CA ALA A 83 3.53 -2.23 -11.35
C ALA A 83 2.41 -1.47 -12.10
N VAL A 84 2.58 -0.17 -12.32
CA VAL A 84 1.67 0.66 -13.10
C VAL A 84 2.46 1.42 -14.16
N THR A 85 1.96 1.39 -15.40
CA THR A 85 2.56 2.10 -16.54
C THR A 85 1.78 3.37 -16.81
N ILE A 86 2.45 4.53 -16.76
CA ILE A 86 1.88 5.84 -17.07
C ILE A 86 2.66 6.42 -18.26
N LEU A 87 1.97 6.70 -19.37
CA LEU A 87 2.58 7.36 -20.53
C LEU A 87 2.55 8.88 -20.33
N ARG A 88 3.69 9.48 -19.98
CA ARG A 88 3.86 10.94 -19.84
C ARG A 88 5.26 11.38 -20.29
N SER A 89 5.33 12.59 -20.84
CA SER A 89 6.57 13.23 -21.31
C SER A 89 7.14 14.26 -20.33
N GLY A 90 6.37 14.67 -19.32
CA GLY A 90 6.74 15.69 -18.34
C GLY A 90 6.53 15.22 -16.91
N THR A 91 7.02 16.00 -15.95
CA THR A 91 6.89 15.74 -14.52
C THR A 91 5.45 15.39 -14.17
N LEU A 92 5.26 14.32 -13.40
CA LEU A 92 3.94 13.85 -13.00
C LEU A 92 3.81 13.78 -11.48
N THR A 93 2.63 14.11 -10.97
CA THR A 93 2.28 13.96 -9.56
C THR A 93 1.34 12.78 -9.40
N VAL A 94 1.65 11.92 -8.43
CA VAL A 94 0.88 10.74 -8.06
C VAL A 94 0.39 10.90 -6.63
N ASP A 95 -0.91 10.71 -6.42
CA ASP A 95 -1.53 10.65 -5.10
C ASP A 95 -1.93 9.21 -4.77
N LEU A 96 -1.61 8.75 -3.56
CA LEU A 96 -2.13 7.52 -2.99
C LEU A 96 -3.18 7.83 -1.93
N GLN A 97 -4.28 7.07 -1.96
CA GLN A 97 -5.38 7.21 -1.01
C GLN A 97 -6.06 5.86 -0.75
N TYR A 98 -6.79 5.75 0.35
CA TYR A 98 -7.71 4.65 0.55
C TYR A 98 -8.87 4.76 -0.44
N ALA A 99 -9.19 3.65 -1.12
CA ALA A 99 -10.22 3.63 -2.16
C ALA A 99 -11.63 3.63 -1.59
N ASP A 100 -11.81 3.07 -0.39
CA ASP A 100 -13.06 3.10 0.38
C ASP A 100 -12.78 3.73 1.75
N VAL A 101 -13.59 4.72 2.09
CA VAL A 101 -13.47 5.53 3.32
C VAL A 101 -14.62 5.26 4.29
N SER A 102 -15.58 4.42 3.91
CA SER A 102 -16.82 4.17 4.68
C SER A 102 -16.52 3.59 6.07
N GLU A 103 -15.51 2.72 6.16
CA GLU A 103 -15.04 2.11 7.41
C GLU A 103 -13.79 2.81 7.99
N LEU A 104 -13.30 3.88 7.34
CA LEU A 104 -12.03 4.51 7.68
C LEU A 104 -12.22 5.59 8.76
N GLN A 105 -11.52 5.44 9.88
CA GLN A 105 -11.49 6.43 10.97
C GLN A 105 -10.30 7.41 10.86
N ALA A 106 -9.80 7.63 9.65
CA ALA A 106 -8.60 8.40 9.36
C ALA A 106 -8.75 9.20 8.05
N PRO A 107 -7.89 10.22 7.80
CA PRO A 107 -7.89 10.90 6.52
C PRO A 107 -7.65 9.93 5.35
N PRO A 108 -8.36 10.09 4.23
CA PRO A 108 -8.28 9.13 3.12
C PRO A 108 -6.96 9.22 2.35
N LYS A 109 -6.33 10.39 2.33
CA LYS A 109 -5.07 10.62 1.62
C LYS A 109 -3.92 9.98 2.39
N ILE A 110 -3.16 9.12 1.72
CA ILE A 110 -2.00 8.44 2.30
C ILE A 110 -0.74 9.26 2.02
N SER A 111 -0.48 9.61 0.75
CA SER A 111 0.75 10.30 0.34
C SER A 111 0.65 10.91 -1.06
N THR A 112 1.57 11.82 -1.38
CA THR A 112 1.77 12.40 -2.71
C THR A 112 3.24 12.28 -3.10
N TYR A 113 3.50 11.89 -4.33
CA TYR A 113 4.85 11.80 -4.89
C TYR A 113 4.93 12.57 -6.21
N THR A 114 6.09 13.15 -6.48
CA THR A 114 6.40 13.80 -7.76
C THR A 114 7.50 13.00 -8.46
N ILE A 115 7.26 12.61 -9.70
CA ILE A 115 8.20 11.85 -10.53
C ILE A 115 8.64 12.75 -11.68
N GLY A 116 9.93 13.05 -11.74
CA GLY A 116 10.55 13.96 -12.70
C GLY A 116 11.53 14.92 -12.02
N PRO A 117 12.12 15.88 -12.77
CA PRO A 117 11.88 16.13 -14.19
C PRO A 117 12.42 15.00 -15.09
N PHE A 118 11.70 14.71 -16.18
CA PHE A 118 12.21 13.83 -17.23
C PHE A 118 13.02 14.67 -18.23
N GLN A 119 14.27 14.29 -18.48
CA GLN A 119 15.03 14.88 -19.57
C GLN A 119 14.55 14.28 -20.89
N SER A 120 13.67 15.00 -21.61
CA SER A 120 13.35 14.65 -22.99
C SER A 120 14.51 15.10 -23.87
N THR A 121 15.44 14.18 -24.19
CA THR A 121 16.35 14.41 -25.32
C THR A 121 15.50 14.39 -26.58
N LYS A 122 15.40 15.53 -27.25
CA LYS A 122 14.91 15.58 -28.64
C LYS A 122 15.76 14.60 -29.45
N GLY A 123 15.17 13.47 -29.83
CA GLY A 123 15.69 12.61 -30.88
C GLY A 123 15.40 13.23 -32.24
#